data_AF-A0A951QFZ1-F1
#
_entry.id   AF-A0A951QFZ1-F1
#
_cell.length_a   1.000
_cell.length_b   1.000
_cell.length_c   1.000
_cell.angle_alpha   90.00
_cell.angle_beta   90.00
_cell.angle_gamma   90.00
#
_symmetry.space_group_name_H-M   'P 1'
#
loop_
_entity.id
_entity.type
_entity.pdbx_description
1 polymer ?
#
loop_
_entity_poly.entity_id
_entity_poly.type
_entity_poly.pdbx_seq_one_letter_code
_entity_poly.pdbx_strand_id
1 'polypeptide(L)'
;MPPRWSRKPDRKDADFRKLDDRMTFAVHVAAFGCFNSGAWFARIIQEADWTWTIWFTGISLAILVSHAVYIFAIADYSDPAASSRQG
;
A
#
# COMPACT_ATOMS: atom_id res chain seq x y z
N MET A 1 -12.95 -2.61 14.92
CA MET A 1 -14.07 -3.53 14.65
C MET A 1 -14.12 -3.79 13.15
N PRO A 2 -14.27 -5.05 12.69
CA PRO A 2 -14.42 -5.32 11.27
C PRO A 2 -15.68 -4.61 10.73
N PRO A 3 -15.62 -3.96 9.56
CA PRO A 3 -16.80 -3.34 8.95
C PRO A 3 -17.90 -4.38 8.76
N ARG A 4 -19.11 -4.09 9.27
CA ARG A 4 -20.27 -4.96 9.09
C ARG A 4 -20.90 -4.63 7.74
N TRP A 5 -20.81 -5.58 6.81
CA TRP A 5 -21.42 -5.43 5.49
C TRP A 5 -22.82 -6.06 5.47
N SER A 6 -23.81 -5.36 4.91
CA SER A 6 -25.22 -5.82 4.84
C SER A 6 -25.50 -6.81 3.71
N ARG A 7 -24.80 -6.67 2.58
CA ARG A 7 -24.75 -7.60 1.43
C ARG A 7 -23.35 -8.21 1.19
N LYS A 8 -23.06 -8.73 0.00
CA LYS A 8 -21.67 -9.03 -0.41
C LYS A 8 -21.02 -7.74 -0.94
N PRO A 9 -19.80 -7.37 -0.51
CA PRO A 9 -19.06 -6.25 -1.08
C PRO A 9 -18.72 -6.49 -2.56
N ASP A 10 -18.86 -5.46 -3.38
CA ASP A 10 -18.42 -5.42 -4.79
C ASP A 10 -17.28 -4.39 -4.95
N ARG A 11 -16.40 -4.58 -5.92
CA ARG A 11 -15.30 -3.63 -6.25
C ARG A 11 -15.83 -2.27 -6.68
N LYS A 12 -17.11 -2.15 -7.04
CA LYS A 12 -17.77 -0.86 -7.31
C LYS A 12 -18.01 -0.04 -6.05
N ASP A 13 -18.09 -0.69 -4.89
CA ASP A 13 -18.42 -0.03 -3.63
C ASP A 13 -17.20 0.74 -3.10
N ALA A 14 -17.38 2.04 -2.84
CA ALA A 14 -16.27 2.93 -2.46
C ALA A 14 -15.58 2.51 -1.15
N ASP A 15 -16.36 2.11 -0.13
CA ASP A 15 -15.84 1.65 1.15
C ASP A 15 -15.03 0.36 1.02
N PHE A 16 -15.45 -0.55 0.13
CA PHE A 16 -14.72 -1.77 -0.14
C PHE A 16 -13.39 -1.49 -0.85
N ARG A 17 -13.40 -0.63 -1.90
CA ARG A 17 -12.16 -0.20 -2.57
C ARG A 17 -11.15 0.41 -1.61
N LYS A 18 -11.62 1.32 -0.75
CA LYS A 18 -10.77 2.00 0.24
C LYS A 18 -10.12 1.02 1.22
N LEU A 19 -10.86 0.01 1.69
CA LEU A 19 -10.32 -1.01 2.58
C LEU A 19 -9.29 -1.89 1.85
N ASP A 20 -9.65 -2.37 0.66
CA ASP A 20 -8.83 -3.26 -0.17
C ASP A 20 -7.50 -2.61 -0.56
N ASP A 21 -7.53 -1.34 -0.98
CA ASP A 21 -6.33 -0.59 -1.35
C ASP A 21 -5.39 -0.41 -0.13
N ARG A 22 -5.95 -0.14 1.06
CA ARG A 22 -5.15 -0.03 2.31
C ARG A 22 -4.55 -1.36 2.76
N MET A 23 -5.28 -2.47 2.60
CA MET A 23 -4.76 -3.79 2.90
C MET A 23 -3.63 -4.16 1.93
N THR A 24 -3.82 -3.87 0.65
CA THR A 24 -2.79 -4.04 -0.37
C THR A 24 -1.56 -3.20 -0.06
N PHE A 25 -1.73 -1.94 0.36
CA PHE A 25 -0.62 -1.11 0.82
C PHE A 25 0.12 -1.73 2.00
N ALA A 26 -0.59 -2.24 3.01
CA ALA A 26 0.02 -2.91 4.16
C ALA A 26 0.87 -4.13 3.76
N VAL A 27 0.42 -4.91 2.77
CA VAL A 27 1.20 -6.02 2.22
C VAL A 27 2.48 -5.52 1.54
N HIS A 28 2.42 -4.42 0.80
CA HIS A 28 3.62 -3.81 0.21
C HIS A 28 4.60 -3.31 1.27
N VAL A 29 4.11 -2.73 2.38
CA VAL A 29 4.97 -2.34 3.51
C VAL A 29 5.66 -3.56 4.11
N ALA A 30 4.93 -4.67 4.32
CA ALA A 30 5.50 -5.91 4.84
C ALA A 30 6.55 -6.51 3.89
N ALA A 31 6.26 -6.54 2.59
CA ALA A 31 7.20 -7.00 1.56
C ALA A 31 8.46 -6.12 1.54
N PHE A 32 8.30 -4.79 1.55
CA PHE A 32 9.41 -3.84 1.65
C PHE A 32 10.29 -4.14 2.86
N GLY A 33 9.69 -4.30 4.05
CA GLY A 33 10.42 -4.63 5.27
C GLY A 33 11.17 -5.96 5.16
N CYS A 34 10.51 -7.01 4.69
CA CYS A 34 11.08 -8.35 4.55
C CYS A 34 12.29 -8.37 3.61
N PHE A 35 12.16 -7.85 2.39
CA PHE A 35 13.23 -7.88 1.41
C PHE A 35 14.39 -6.96 1.79
N ASN A 36 14.12 -5.76 2.29
CA ASN A 36 15.19 -4.83 2.67
C ASN A 36 15.93 -5.32 3.91
N SER A 37 15.22 -5.75 4.96
CA SER A 37 15.89 -6.30 6.16
C SER A 37 16.73 -7.52 5.84
N GLY A 38 16.20 -8.46 5.02
CA GLY A 38 16.95 -9.65 4.59
C GLY A 38 18.20 -9.31 3.78
N ALA A 39 18.08 -8.39 2.80
CA ALA A 39 19.20 -7.96 1.98
C ALA A 39 20.29 -7.25 2.80
N TRP A 40 19.89 -6.34 3.70
CA TRP A 40 20.82 -5.63 4.58
C TRP A 40 21.48 -6.56 5.61
N PHE A 41 20.73 -7.52 6.17
CA PHE A 41 21.28 -8.53 7.06
C PHE A 41 22.35 -9.39 6.38
N ALA A 42 22.07 -9.89 5.16
CA ALA A 42 23.04 -10.66 4.39
C ALA A 42 24.29 -9.84 4.03
N ARG A 43 24.10 -8.55 3.70
CA ARG A 43 25.20 -7.62 3.44
C ARG A 43 26.13 -7.47 4.66
N ILE A 44 25.58 -7.38 5.87
CA ILE A 44 26.35 -7.27 7.11
C ILE A 44 27.16 -8.54 7.37
N ILE A 45 26.54 -9.72 7.25
CA ILE A 45 27.24 -11.01 7.49
C ILE A 45 28.38 -11.22 6.50
N GLN A 46 28.20 -10.80 5.25
CA GLN A 46 29.20 -10.98 4.20
C GLN A 46 30.23 -9.86 4.14
N GLU A 47 30.13 -8.84 5.01
CA GLU A 47 30.95 -7.62 4.93
C GLU A 47 30.97 -7.02 3.51
N ALA A 48 29.84 -7.10 2.82
CA ALA A 48 29.77 -6.78 1.40
C ALA A 48 29.52 -5.28 1.14
N ASP A 49 30.27 -4.68 0.23
CA ASP A 49 30.12 -3.28 -0.18
C ASP A 49 29.20 -3.07 -1.38
N TRP A 50 28.10 -3.82 -1.39
CA TRP A 50 27.11 -3.76 -2.46
C TRP A 50 26.42 -2.40 -2.50
N THR A 51 26.87 -1.56 -3.43
CA THR A 51 26.29 -0.24 -3.68
C THR A 51 24.84 -0.34 -4.18
N TRP A 52 24.49 -1.44 -4.87
CA TRP A 52 23.14 -1.66 -5.36
C TRP A 52 22.09 -1.80 -4.23
N THR A 53 22.48 -2.21 -3.02
CA THR A 53 21.55 -2.35 -1.89
C THR A 53 20.93 -1.00 -1.50
N ILE A 54 21.69 0.10 -1.63
CA ILE A 54 21.19 1.46 -1.37
C ILE A 54 20.13 1.85 -2.40
N TRP A 55 20.41 1.60 -3.69
CA TRP A 55 19.46 1.90 -4.77
C TRP A 55 18.21 1.03 -4.68
N PHE A 56 18.36 -0.26 -4.36
CA PHE A 56 17.25 -1.18 -4.17
C PHE A 56 16.31 -0.69 -3.05
N THR A 57 16.87 -0.32 -1.89
CA THR A 57 16.08 0.24 -0.78
C THR A 57 15.47 1.58 -1.15
N GLY A 58 16.24 2.48 -1.78
CA GLY A 58 15.78 3.81 -2.17
C GLY A 58 14.62 3.78 -3.18
N ILE A 59 14.76 2.99 -4.25
CA ILE A 59 13.72 2.84 -5.28
C ILE A 59 12.48 2.18 -4.70
N SER A 60 12.65 1.09 -3.94
CA SER A 60 11.51 0.40 -3.32
C SER A 60 10.77 1.31 -2.33
N LEU A 61 11.50 2.14 -1.58
CA LEU A 61 10.92 3.13 -0.68
C LEU A 61 10.17 4.22 -1.46
N ALA A 62 10.75 4.73 -2.55
CA ALA A 62 10.10 5.73 -3.40
C ALA A 62 8.79 5.21 -4.01
N ILE A 63 8.77 3.95 -4.47
CA ILE A 63 7.55 3.29 -4.96
C ILE A 63 6.52 3.17 -3.83
N LEU A 64 6.93 2.74 -2.64
CA LEU A 64 6.04 2.59 -1.49
C LEU A 64 5.43 3.93 -1.07
N VAL A 65 6.23 4.99 -1.00
CA VAL A 65 5.78 6.35 -0.70
C VAL A 65 4.82 6.84 -1.78
N SER A 66 5.15 6.62 -3.06
CA SER A 66 4.26 6.99 -4.18
C SER A 66 2.91 6.29 -4.07
N HIS A 67 2.90 4.99 -3.73
CA HIS A 67 1.69 4.22 -3.51
C HIS A 67 0.87 4.73 -2.31
N ALA A 68 1.55 5.12 -1.22
CA ALA A 68 0.92 5.75 -0.07
C ALA A 68 0.23 7.06 -0.45
N VAL A 69 0.94 7.95 -1.16
CA VAL A 69 0.39 9.24 -1.62
C VAL A 69 -0.83 9.00 -2.51
N TYR A 70 -0.76 8.04 -3.42
CA TYR A 70 -1.90 7.71 -4.28
C TYR A 70 -3.13 7.31 -3.46
N ILE A 71 -3.02 6.35 -2.54
CA ILE A 71 -4.16 5.83 -1.77
C ILE A 71 -4.72 6.85 -0.78
N PHE A 72 -3.86 7.64 -0.13
CA PHE A 72 -4.27 8.54 0.94
C PHE A 72 -4.66 9.95 0.46
N ALA A 73 -4.07 10.43 -0.63
CA ALA A 73 -4.26 11.82 -1.08
C ALA A 73 -4.98 11.93 -2.44
N ILE A 74 -4.84 10.95 -3.34
CA ILE A 74 -5.33 11.06 -4.73
C ILE A 74 -6.58 10.23 -4.97
N ALA A 75 -6.67 9.04 -4.38
CA ALA A 75 -7.74 8.10 -4.67
C ALA A 75 -9.12 8.65 -4.27
N ASP A 76 -10.02 8.73 -5.25
CA ASP A 76 -11.40 9.15 -5.05
C ASP A 76 -12.30 7.96 -4.67
N TYR A 77 -12.85 8.07 -3.47
CA TYR A 77 -13.80 7.13 -2.88
C TYR A 77 -15.19 7.76 -2.70
N SER A 78 -15.53 8.76 -3.51
CA SER A 78 -16.88 9.32 -3.55
C SER A 78 -17.88 8.28 -4.05
N ASP A 79 -19.03 8.17 -3.37
CA ASP A 79 -20.12 7.27 -3.74
C ASP A 79 -21.07 7.98 -4.73
N PRO A 80 -21.26 7.48 -5.97
CA PRO A 80 -22.17 8.08 -6.94
C PRO A 80 -23.62 8.16 -6.45
N ALA A 81 -24.04 7.29 -5.52
CA ALA A 81 -25.40 7.27 -5.00
C ALA A 81 -25.66 8.30 -3.89
N ALA A 82 -24.60 8.86 -3.29
CA ALA A 82 -24.71 9.91 -2.28
C ALA A 82 -24.82 11.31 -2.92
N SER A 83 -24.25 11.51 -4.12
CA SER A 83 -24.32 12.78 -4.84
C SER A 83 -25.70 13.02 -5.49
N SER A 84 -26.41 11.97 -5.89
CA SER A 84 -27.74 12.08 -6.52
C SER A 84 -28.90 12.33 -5.54
N ARG A 85 -28.63 12.34 -4.23
CA ARG A 85 -29.65 12.56 -3.17
C ARG A 85 -29.64 13.98 -2.61
N GLN A 86 -28.81 14.87 -3.16
CA GLN A 86 -28.65 16.28 -2.77
C GLN A 86 -28.96 17.28 -3.92
N GLY A 87 -29.55 16.82 -5.03
CA GLY A 87 -29.95 17.64 -6.18
C GLY A 87 -31.46 17.74 -6.33
#